data_AF-A0A7J6CS20-F1
#
_entry.id   AF-A0A7J6CS20-F1
#
_cell.length_a   1.000
_cell.length_b   1.000
_cell.length_c   1.000
_cell.angle_alpha   90.00
_cell.angle_beta   90.00
_cell.angle_gamma   90.00
#
_symmetry.space_group_name_H-M   'P 1'
#
loop_
_entity.id
_entity.type
_entity.pdbx_description
1 polymer ?
#
loop_
_entity_poly.entity_id
_entity_poly.type
_entity_poly.pdbx_seq_one_letter_code
_entity_poly.pdbx_strand_id
1 'polypeptide(L)'
;MSDVGSEEFDEEQGSLGEYEGDRNEAGERHGLGKAVLPNGDTYQGAYENGKRCGQGTYKFKKGARYIGEWYMNLKHGQGIFYYPDGSKYDGSWVDDQRQGHGVYTYPNGDTYDGEWLHHQRHGQGSYTHHETGSQYMGTWVMGKMESTGELIHPNHRYQGNFVNNNPSGPGKYVFDMGCEQHGEYFQLEPDKGEADEDETLITISLKWKPKAVTGLSVWTNEKDSATSDQAVVEK
;
A
#
# COMPACT_ATOMS: atom_id res chain seq x y z
N MET A 1 6.36 3.88 -10.02
CA MET A 1 7.34 2.89 -9.53
C MET A 1 7.38 1.80 -10.57
N SER A 2 8.49 1.76 -11.31
CA SER A 2 8.69 0.91 -12.48
C SER A 2 8.67 -0.56 -12.08
N ASP A 3 7.92 -1.33 -12.85
CA ASP A 3 7.82 -2.78 -12.82
C ASP A 3 9.17 -3.40 -13.19
N VAL A 4 10.05 -3.55 -12.20
CA VAL A 4 11.26 -4.37 -12.34
C VAL A 4 10.90 -5.78 -11.92
N GLY A 5 10.46 -6.59 -12.89
CA GLY A 5 10.48 -8.04 -12.72
C GLY A 5 9.39 -8.86 -13.39
N SER A 6 8.83 -8.44 -14.53
CA SER A 6 8.32 -9.39 -15.51
C SER A 6 9.45 -9.64 -16.54
N GLU A 7 10.54 -10.29 -16.10
CA GLU A 7 11.46 -10.87 -17.08
C GLU A 7 10.69 -12.04 -17.72
N GLU A 8 10.38 -11.87 -19.01
CA GLU A 8 9.80 -12.88 -19.88
C GLU A 8 10.54 -14.20 -19.66
N PHE A 9 9.78 -15.25 -19.38
CA PHE A 9 10.28 -16.61 -19.30
C PHE A 9 10.71 -17.00 -20.73
N ASP A 10 11.97 -16.76 -21.06
CA ASP A 10 12.58 -17.36 -22.25
C ASP A 10 12.56 -18.87 -22.03
N GLU A 11 11.55 -19.52 -22.63
CA GLU A 11 11.56 -20.95 -22.92
C GLU A 11 12.62 -21.25 -24.00
N GLU A 12 13.86 -20.83 -23.78
CA GLU A 12 14.98 -21.48 -24.43
C GLU A 12 15.13 -22.86 -23.80
N GLN A 13 15.27 -23.88 -24.65
CA GLN A 13 15.56 -25.28 -24.32
C GLN A 13 16.95 -25.45 -23.66
N GLY A 14 17.27 -24.61 -22.69
CA GLY A 14 18.45 -24.65 -21.85
C GLY A 14 18.23 -25.55 -20.65
N SER A 15 19.33 -26.16 -20.20
CA SER A 15 19.43 -26.90 -18.93
C SER A 15 18.56 -26.26 -17.84
N LEU A 16 17.71 -27.01 -17.13
CA LEU A 16 16.88 -26.48 -16.04
C LEU A 16 17.69 -25.97 -14.83
N GLY A 17 19.03 -26.04 -14.90
CA GLY A 17 19.94 -25.74 -13.81
C GLY A 17 20.13 -26.92 -12.87
N GLU A 18 20.93 -26.72 -11.83
CA GLU A 18 21.20 -27.74 -10.81
C GLU A 18 19.98 -27.90 -9.90
N TYR A 19 19.68 -29.14 -9.51
CA TYR A 19 18.57 -29.46 -8.61
C TYR A 19 18.95 -30.55 -7.63
N GLU A 20 18.72 -30.28 -6.35
CA GLU A 20 18.85 -31.18 -5.23
C GLU A 20 17.48 -31.36 -4.58
N GLY A 21 16.89 -32.55 -4.67
CA GLY A 21 15.57 -32.86 -4.14
C GLY A 21 14.96 -34.10 -4.78
N ASP A 22 13.74 -34.44 -4.35
CA ASP A 22 13.03 -35.60 -4.87
C ASP A 22 12.55 -35.39 -6.31
N ARG A 23 12.32 -36.50 -7.01
CA ARG A 23 11.77 -36.52 -8.36
C ARG A 23 10.61 -37.51 -8.45
N ASN A 24 9.62 -37.21 -9.30
CA ASN A 24 8.52 -38.14 -9.59
C ASN A 24 8.95 -39.22 -10.60
N GLU A 25 8.03 -40.14 -10.93
CA GLU A 25 8.29 -41.25 -11.88
C GLU A 25 8.67 -40.76 -13.29
N ALA A 26 8.22 -39.57 -13.70
CA ALA A 26 8.59 -38.93 -14.96
C ALA A 26 9.96 -38.25 -14.91
N GLY A 27 10.65 -38.28 -13.77
CA GLY A 27 11.94 -37.62 -13.56
C GLY A 27 11.84 -36.11 -13.33
N GLU A 28 10.63 -35.56 -13.14
CA GLU A 28 10.40 -34.15 -12.87
C GLU A 28 10.65 -33.81 -11.40
N ARG A 29 10.97 -32.55 -11.11
CA ARG A 29 11.15 -32.07 -9.73
C ARG A 29 9.86 -32.26 -8.94
N HIS A 30 9.96 -32.82 -7.73
CA HIS A 30 8.81 -33.11 -6.88
C HIS A 30 9.18 -33.02 -5.41
N GLY A 31 8.20 -32.76 -4.54
CA GLY A 31 8.44 -32.65 -3.10
C GLY A 31 9.26 -31.41 -2.74
N LEU A 32 10.08 -31.48 -1.71
CA LEU A 32 10.94 -30.37 -1.32
C LEU A 32 12.26 -30.44 -2.07
N GLY A 33 12.73 -29.29 -2.58
CA GLY A 33 14.00 -29.24 -3.28
C GLY A 33 14.61 -27.86 -3.33
N LYS A 34 15.87 -27.83 -3.75
CA LYS A 34 16.68 -26.63 -3.98
C LYS A 34 17.19 -26.65 -5.41
N ALA A 35 16.96 -25.55 -6.14
CA ALA A 35 17.43 -25.37 -7.50
C ALA A 35 18.34 -24.14 -7.61
N VAL A 36 19.40 -24.26 -8.41
CA VAL A 36 20.16 -23.14 -8.95
C VAL A 36 19.80 -23.03 -10.43
N LEU A 37 19.12 -21.95 -10.79
CA LEU A 37 18.63 -21.73 -12.16
C LEU A 37 19.78 -21.26 -13.08
N PRO A 38 19.65 -21.42 -14.41
CA PRO A 38 20.69 -21.01 -15.36
C PRO A 38 21.08 -19.54 -15.28
N ASN A 39 20.12 -18.67 -14.94
CA ASN A 39 20.35 -17.25 -14.73
C ASN A 39 21.11 -16.93 -13.43
N GLY A 40 21.35 -17.94 -12.58
CA GLY A 40 22.00 -17.84 -11.27
C GLY A 40 21.05 -17.54 -10.10
N ASP A 41 19.75 -17.45 -10.35
CA ASP A 41 18.75 -17.37 -9.30
C ASP A 41 18.67 -18.70 -8.54
N THR A 42 18.14 -18.65 -7.31
CA THR A 42 17.96 -19.86 -6.51
C THR A 42 16.53 -19.97 -6.02
N TYR A 43 15.99 -21.18 -6.05
CA TYR A 43 14.72 -21.50 -5.42
C TYR A 43 14.90 -22.61 -4.41
N GLN A 44 14.27 -22.49 -3.25
CA GLN A 44 14.17 -23.54 -2.26
C GLN A 44 12.73 -23.61 -1.77
N GLY A 45 12.05 -24.73 -2.00
CA GLY A 45 10.65 -24.87 -1.67
C GLY A 45 10.03 -26.14 -2.24
N ALA A 46 8.71 -26.20 -2.21
CA ALA A 46 7.98 -27.32 -2.77
C ALA A 46 7.88 -27.26 -4.31
N TYR A 47 7.83 -28.45 -4.90
CA TYR A 47 7.65 -28.72 -6.31
C TYR A 47 6.57 -29.78 -6.52
N GLU A 48 5.79 -29.62 -7.58
CA GLU A 48 4.82 -30.60 -8.06
C GLU A 48 4.87 -30.62 -9.60
N ASN A 49 5.06 -31.81 -10.16
CA ASN A 49 5.18 -32.05 -11.61
C ASN A 49 6.10 -31.04 -12.32
N GLY A 50 7.31 -30.86 -11.76
CA GLY A 50 8.33 -29.98 -12.29
C GLY A 50 8.13 -28.49 -12.00
N LYS A 51 6.99 -28.08 -11.44
CA LYS A 51 6.64 -26.67 -11.18
C LYS A 51 6.74 -26.33 -9.71
N ARG A 52 7.14 -25.11 -9.39
CA ARG A 52 7.13 -24.56 -8.02
C ARG A 52 5.69 -24.49 -7.53
N CYS A 53 5.45 -24.98 -6.32
CA CYS A 53 4.15 -24.96 -5.67
C CYS A 53 4.32 -24.79 -4.15
N GLY A 54 3.24 -24.45 -3.45
CA GLY A 54 3.24 -24.34 -1.99
C GLY A 54 4.24 -23.32 -1.47
N GLN A 55 4.81 -23.54 -0.30
CA GLN A 55 5.76 -22.61 0.31
C GLN A 55 7.14 -22.69 -0.35
N GLY A 56 7.73 -21.53 -0.64
CA GLY A 56 9.05 -21.45 -1.24
C GLY A 56 9.73 -20.10 -1.08
N THR A 57 11.06 -20.12 -1.10
CA THR A 57 11.92 -18.94 -1.14
C THR A 57 12.62 -18.88 -2.49
N TYR A 58 12.43 -17.77 -3.21
CA TYR A 58 13.14 -17.46 -4.44
C TYR A 58 14.08 -16.28 -4.19
N LYS A 59 15.37 -16.47 -4.46
CA LYS A 59 16.39 -15.41 -4.36
C LYS A 59 16.86 -15.08 -5.77
N PHE A 60 16.66 -13.84 -6.16
CA PHE A 60 17.12 -13.30 -7.42
C PHE A 60 18.61 -12.96 -7.30
N LYS A 61 19.40 -13.27 -8.31
CA LYS A 61 20.82 -12.90 -8.40
C LYS A 61 21.04 -11.39 -8.25
N LYS A 62 20.06 -10.59 -8.70
CA LYS A 62 20.04 -9.12 -8.60
C LYS A 62 19.66 -8.59 -7.20
N GLY A 63 19.52 -9.45 -6.18
CA GLY A 63 19.36 -9.06 -4.77
C GLY A 63 17.92 -9.07 -4.25
N ALA A 64 16.92 -9.15 -5.13
CA ALA A 64 15.53 -9.32 -4.70
C ALA A 64 15.31 -10.70 -4.07
N ARG A 65 14.28 -10.83 -3.23
CA ARG A 65 13.88 -12.12 -2.65
C ARG A 65 12.39 -12.19 -2.40
N TYR A 66 11.76 -13.28 -2.84
CA TYR A 66 10.39 -13.64 -2.49
C TYR A 66 10.37 -14.80 -1.50
N ILE A 67 9.50 -14.73 -0.50
CA ILE A 67 9.23 -15.79 0.46
C ILE A 67 7.71 -15.90 0.58
N GLY A 68 7.14 -17.01 0.13
CA GLY A 68 5.69 -17.17 0.19
C GLY A 68 5.18 -18.35 -0.61
N GLU A 69 3.90 -18.29 -0.91
CA GLU A 69 3.19 -19.32 -1.65
C GLU A 69 3.45 -19.23 -3.17
N TRP A 70 3.48 -20.40 -3.80
CA TRP A 70 3.67 -20.59 -5.22
C TRP A 70 2.55 -21.46 -5.76
N TYR A 71 2.09 -21.15 -6.96
CA TYR A 71 1.17 -21.99 -7.71
C TYR A 71 1.61 -22.02 -9.16
N MET A 72 1.89 -23.22 -9.69
CA MET A 72 2.26 -23.40 -11.10
C MET A 72 3.39 -22.46 -11.58
N ASN A 73 4.48 -22.36 -10.82
CA ASN A 73 5.62 -21.44 -11.07
C ASN A 73 5.37 -19.95 -10.83
N LEU A 74 4.18 -19.52 -10.44
CA LEU A 74 3.85 -18.12 -10.17
C LEU A 74 3.74 -17.87 -8.66
N LYS A 75 4.13 -16.67 -8.20
CA LYS A 75 3.83 -16.20 -6.84
C LYS A 75 2.31 -16.15 -6.69
N HIS A 76 1.79 -16.75 -5.63
CA HIS A 76 0.35 -16.84 -5.38
C HIS A 76 0.12 -16.80 -3.86
N GLY A 77 -1.10 -16.61 -3.37
CA GLY A 77 -1.40 -16.68 -1.93
C GLY A 77 -0.70 -15.59 -1.11
N GLN A 78 -0.26 -15.90 0.10
CA GLN A 78 0.47 -14.95 0.95
C GLN A 78 1.97 -15.00 0.68
N GLY A 79 2.61 -13.84 0.64
CA GLY A 79 4.06 -13.77 0.50
C GLY A 79 4.67 -12.40 0.73
N ILE A 80 5.96 -12.44 1.07
CA ILE A 80 6.81 -11.28 1.30
C ILE A 80 7.80 -11.15 0.16
N PHE A 81 7.83 -9.99 -0.48
CA PHE A 81 8.83 -9.64 -1.48
C PHE A 81 9.72 -8.52 -0.97
N TYR A 82 11.02 -8.78 -0.91
CA TYR A 82 12.07 -7.81 -0.63
C TYR A 82 12.66 -7.33 -1.95
N TYR A 83 12.61 -6.04 -2.20
CA TYR A 83 13.14 -5.43 -3.42
C TYR A 83 14.60 -4.97 -3.20
N PRO A 84 15.41 -4.86 -4.27
CA PRO A 84 16.81 -4.44 -4.17
C PRO A 84 16.99 -3.00 -3.67
N ASP A 85 15.98 -2.14 -3.86
CA ASP A 85 15.97 -0.74 -3.40
C ASP A 85 15.70 -0.60 -1.89
N GLY A 86 15.47 -1.71 -1.18
CA GLY A 86 15.15 -1.73 0.24
C GLY A 86 13.64 -1.68 0.54
N SER A 87 12.79 -1.50 -0.47
CA SER A 87 11.35 -1.62 -0.29
C SER A 87 10.93 -3.06 0.00
N LYS A 88 9.76 -3.21 0.61
CA LYS A 88 9.19 -4.50 1.00
C LYS A 88 7.69 -4.51 0.68
N TYR A 89 7.19 -5.60 0.11
CA TYR A 89 5.77 -5.90 0.08
C TYR A 89 5.48 -7.13 0.93
N ASP A 90 4.42 -7.08 1.72
CA ASP A 90 3.95 -8.16 2.59
C ASP A 90 2.43 -8.29 2.41
N GLY A 91 2.00 -9.31 1.67
CA GLY A 91 0.57 -9.45 1.39
C GLY A 91 0.24 -10.49 0.34
N SER A 92 -0.91 -10.27 -0.30
CA SER A 92 -1.57 -11.23 -1.17
C SER A 92 -1.08 -11.14 -2.62
N TRP A 93 -0.91 -12.30 -3.26
CA TRP A 93 -0.43 -12.47 -4.61
C TRP A 93 -1.40 -13.34 -5.43
N VAL A 94 -1.60 -12.97 -6.69
CA VAL A 94 -2.35 -13.76 -7.68
C VAL A 94 -1.56 -13.71 -8.97
N ASP A 95 -1.10 -14.86 -9.44
CA ASP A 95 -0.42 -15.04 -10.74
C ASP A 95 0.71 -14.03 -10.97
N ASP A 96 1.66 -13.99 -10.01
CA ASP A 96 2.78 -13.05 -9.95
C ASP A 96 2.43 -11.58 -9.65
N GLN A 97 1.15 -11.25 -9.53
CA GLN A 97 0.68 -9.89 -9.28
C GLN A 97 0.33 -9.64 -7.81
N ARG A 98 0.68 -8.45 -7.31
CA ARG A 98 0.14 -7.99 -6.02
C ARG A 98 -1.35 -7.73 -6.19
N GLN A 99 -2.18 -8.47 -5.45
CA GLN A 99 -3.63 -8.41 -5.58
C GLN A 99 -4.31 -8.84 -4.28
N GLY A 100 -5.32 -8.09 -3.85
CA GLY A 100 -5.92 -8.24 -2.52
C GLY A 100 -5.24 -7.34 -1.49
N HIS A 101 -5.26 -7.71 -0.22
CA HIS A 101 -4.70 -6.87 0.84
C HIS A 101 -3.18 -7.08 0.98
N GLY A 102 -2.45 -5.99 1.23
CA GLY A 102 -1.02 -6.05 1.57
C GLY A 102 -0.41 -4.72 2.00
N VAL A 103 0.69 -4.84 2.73
CA VAL A 103 1.49 -3.71 3.23
C VAL A 103 2.72 -3.53 2.36
N TYR A 104 2.91 -2.33 1.83
CA TYR A 104 4.13 -1.93 1.14
C TYR A 104 4.89 -0.91 1.97
N THR A 105 6.15 -1.20 2.28
CA THR A 105 7.08 -0.29 2.92
C THR A 105 8.04 0.25 1.87
N TYR A 106 8.04 1.56 1.68
CA TYR A 106 8.91 2.27 0.75
C TYR A 106 10.32 2.45 1.33
N PRO A 107 11.35 2.71 0.49
CA PRO A 107 12.73 2.89 0.99
C PRO A 107 12.90 4.10 1.92
N ASN A 108 12.04 5.12 1.78
CA ASN A 108 12.01 6.30 2.66
C ASN A 108 11.30 6.03 4.01
N GLY A 109 10.80 4.81 4.24
CA GLY A 109 10.06 4.42 5.44
C GLY A 109 8.55 4.64 5.33
N ASP A 110 8.05 5.31 4.29
CA ASP A 110 6.61 5.45 4.08
C ASP A 110 5.96 4.08 3.99
N THR A 111 4.68 4.01 4.37
CA THR A 111 3.93 2.76 4.27
C THR A 111 2.61 2.97 3.55
N TYR A 112 2.23 1.96 2.77
CA TYR A 112 0.86 1.79 2.31
C TYR A 112 0.32 0.47 2.85
N ASP A 113 -0.80 0.53 3.56
CA ASP A 113 -1.53 -0.62 4.08
C ASP A 113 -2.94 -0.61 3.48
N GLY A 114 -3.24 -1.55 2.58
CA GLY A 114 -4.54 -1.58 1.94
C GLY A 114 -4.66 -2.55 0.78
N GLU A 115 -5.68 -2.29 -0.04
CA GLU A 115 -6.05 -3.13 -1.17
C GLU A 115 -5.20 -2.85 -2.42
N TRP A 116 -4.92 -3.91 -3.18
CA TRP A 116 -4.12 -3.92 -4.39
C TRP A 116 -4.87 -4.59 -5.52
N LEU A 117 -4.72 -4.05 -6.73
CA LEU A 117 -5.21 -4.65 -7.96
C LEU A 117 -4.17 -4.45 -9.06
N HIS A 118 -3.70 -5.55 -9.67
CA HIS A 118 -2.71 -5.54 -10.74
C HIS A 118 -1.51 -4.62 -10.43
N HIS A 119 -0.84 -4.89 -9.29
CA HIS A 119 0.31 -4.12 -8.80
C HIS A 119 0.06 -2.68 -8.35
N GLN A 120 -1.17 -2.18 -8.44
CA GLN A 120 -1.53 -0.81 -8.08
C GLN A 120 -2.37 -0.75 -6.80
N ARG A 121 -2.17 0.31 -6.01
CA ARG A 121 -3.06 0.64 -4.89
C ARG A 121 -4.47 0.86 -5.43
N HIS A 122 -5.45 0.15 -4.90
CA HIS A 122 -6.81 0.17 -5.41
C HIS A 122 -7.77 -0.28 -4.32
N GLY A 123 -8.91 0.39 -4.13
CA GLY A 123 -9.84 0.11 -3.04
C GLY A 123 -9.51 0.92 -1.79
N GLN A 124 -9.82 0.40 -0.61
CA GLN A 124 -9.53 1.08 0.65
C GLN A 124 -8.04 0.90 1.04
N GLY A 125 -7.45 1.95 1.57
CA GLY A 125 -6.10 1.86 2.13
C GLY A 125 -5.65 3.11 2.88
N SER A 126 -4.61 2.91 3.68
CA SER A 126 -3.94 3.92 4.47
C SER A 126 -2.52 4.13 3.95
N TYR A 127 -2.14 5.38 3.69
CA TYR A 127 -0.77 5.78 3.39
C TYR A 127 -0.21 6.61 4.53
N THR A 128 0.92 6.20 5.11
CA THR A 128 1.58 6.92 6.20
C THR A 128 2.90 7.48 5.71
N HIS A 129 3.06 8.80 5.81
CA HIS A 129 4.32 9.49 5.51
C HIS A 129 5.22 9.46 6.74
N HIS A 130 6.30 8.68 6.68
CA HIS A 130 7.13 8.32 7.82
C HIS A 130 7.77 9.53 8.50
N GLU A 131 8.28 10.49 7.73
CA GLU A 131 8.98 11.66 8.27
C GLU A 131 8.05 12.59 9.05
N THR A 132 6.82 12.79 8.57
CA THR A 132 5.87 13.72 9.19
C THR A 132 4.88 13.07 10.14
N GLY A 133 4.71 11.75 10.07
CA GLY A 133 3.62 11.03 10.70
C GLY A 133 2.23 11.30 10.10
N SER A 134 2.12 12.14 9.07
CA SER A 134 0.86 12.40 8.39
C SER A 134 0.35 11.15 7.68
N GLN A 135 -0.96 10.96 7.65
CA GLN A 135 -1.59 9.77 7.09
C GLN A 135 -2.76 10.15 6.19
N TYR A 136 -2.90 9.49 5.05
CA TYR A 136 -4.13 9.50 4.27
C TYR A 136 -4.85 8.17 4.45
N MET A 137 -6.15 8.19 4.74
CA MET A 137 -7.02 7.02 4.79
C MET A 137 -8.19 7.21 3.84
N GLY A 138 -8.38 6.34 2.86
CA GLY A 138 -9.54 6.45 1.98
C GLY A 138 -9.47 5.57 0.76
N THR A 139 -10.23 5.97 -0.25
CA THR A 139 -10.33 5.20 -1.50
C THR A 139 -9.15 5.54 -2.43
N TRP A 140 -8.63 4.49 -3.06
CA TRP A 140 -7.58 4.53 -4.07
C TRP A 140 -8.11 3.94 -5.37
N VAL A 141 -7.80 4.57 -6.50
CA VAL A 141 -8.08 4.04 -7.83
C VAL A 141 -6.82 4.17 -8.66
N MET A 142 -6.24 3.04 -9.06
CA MET A 142 -5.06 2.99 -9.94
C MET A 142 -3.91 3.87 -9.40
N GLY A 143 -3.63 3.72 -8.10
CA GLY A 143 -2.56 4.44 -7.42
C GLY A 143 -2.89 5.87 -6.99
N LYS A 144 -4.08 6.40 -7.28
CA LYS A 144 -4.48 7.78 -6.94
C LYS A 144 -5.54 7.82 -5.84
N MET A 145 -5.47 8.81 -4.94
CA MET A 145 -6.53 9.08 -3.96
C MET A 145 -7.76 9.60 -4.71
N GLU A 146 -8.91 8.99 -4.44
CA GLU A 146 -10.19 9.26 -5.08
C GLU A 146 -11.32 9.18 -4.05
N SER A 147 -12.48 9.77 -4.38
CA SER A 147 -13.70 9.71 -3.56
C SER A 147 -13.48 10.20 -2.12
N THR A 148 -14.24 9.69 -1.16
CA THR A 148 -14.14 10.10 0.25
C THR A 148 -12.86 9.57 0.89
N GLY A 149 -12.18 10.43 1.63
CA GLY A 149 -11.02 10.10 2.45
C GLY A 149 -10.75 11.10 3.56
N GLU A 150 -9.78 10.76 4.40
CA GLU A 150 -9.27 11.57 5.49
C GLU A 150 -7.78 11.82 5.31
N LEU A 151 -7.35 13.07 5.44
CA LEU A 151 -5.94 13.43 5.56
C LEU A 151 -5.68 13.86 7.00
N ILE A 152 -4.93 13.05 7.72
CA ILE A 152 -4.66 13.14 9.14
C ILE A 152 -3.27 13.73 9.34
N HIS A 153 -3.21 14.84 10.06
CA HIS A 153 -1.99 15.47 10.56
C HIS A 153 -1.98 15.40 12.10
N PRO A 154 -0.84 15.67 12.76
CA PRO A 154 -0.72 15.53 14.22
C PRO A 154 -1.74 16.32 15.05
N ASN A 155 -2.23 17.47 14.55
CA ASN A 155 -3.11 18.38 15.30
C ASN A 155 -4.48 18.65 14.63
N HIS A 156 -4.72 18.08 13.46
CA HIS A 156 -5.96 18.23 12.72
C HIS A 156 -6.12 17.13 11.68
N ARG A 157 -7.34 16.88 11.23
CA ARG A 157 -7.60 16.07 10.04
C ARG A 157 -8.56 16.78 9.11
N TYR A 158 -8.33 16.63 7.81
CA TYR A 158 -9.29 16.99 6.78
C TYR A 158 -10.12 15.76 6.42
N GLN A 159 -11.45 15.92 6.34
CA GLN A 159 -12.38 14.91 5.86
C GLN A 159 -13.13 15.48 4.65
N GLY A 160 -13.06 14.80 3.52
CA GLY A 160 -13.73 15.27 2.30
C GLY A 160 -13.48 14.39 1.10
N ASN A 161 -13.78 14.92 -0.09
CA ASN A 161 -13.54 14.20 -1.33
C ASN A 161 -12.15 14.51 -1.90
N PHE A 162 -11.61 13.53 -2.62
CA PHE A 162 -10.35 13.58 -3.33
C PHE A 162 -10.60 13.23 -4.80
N VAL A 163 -9.88 13.90 -5.69
CA VAL A 163 -9.85 13.63 -7.13
C VAL A 163 -8.41 13.74 -7.60
N ASN A 164 -7.86 12.69 -8.20
CA ASN A 164 -6.47 12.64 -8.65
C ASN A 164 -5.45 13.10 -7.58
N ASN A 165 -5.52 12.54 -6.37
CA ASN A 165 -4.66 12.92 -5.22
C ASN A 165 -4.94 14.29 -4.58
N ASN A 166 -5.91 15.06 -5.08
CA ASN A 166 -6.17 16.42 -4.61
C ASN A 166 -7.51 16.50 -3.87
N PRO A 167 -7.56 17.15 -2.69
CA PRO A 167 -8.82 17.53 -2.06
C PRO A 167 -9.71 18.33 -3.02
N SER A 168 -10.99 18.01 -3.07
CA SER A 168 -11.95 18.60 -4.01
C SER A 168 -13.34 18.72 -3.40
N GLY A 169 -14.02 19.84 -3.68
CA GLY A 169 -15.40 20.04 -3.28
C GLY A 169 -15.58 20.17 -1.77
N PRO A 170 -16.79 19.86 -1.25
CA PRO A 170 -17.09 20.00 0.17
C PRO A 170 -16.22 19.11 1.07
N GLY A 171 -15.85 19.65 2.22
CA GLY A 171 -15.16 18.92 3.27
C GLY A 171 -15.19 19.67 4.59
N LYS A 172 -14.47 19.14 5.58
CA LYS A 172 -14.28 19.80 6.87
C LYS A 172 -12.90 19.49 7.45
N TYR A 173 -12.36 20.46 8.15
CA TYR A 173 -11.25 20.26 9.08
C TYR A 173 -11.81 19.97 10.47
N VAL A 174 -11.29 18.93 11.12
CA VAL A 174 -11.57 18.59 12.51
C VAL A 174 -10.27 18.82 13.29
N PHE A 175 -10.32 19.69 14.30
CA PHE A 175 -9.18 20.02 15.15
C PHE A 175 -9.28 19.29 16.49
N ASP A 176 -8.14 19.02 17.12
CA ASP A 176 -8.11 18.29 18.40
C ASP A 176 -8.84 19.02 19.54
N MET A 177 -9.03 20.34 19.40
CA MET A 177 -9.82 21.16 20.34
C MET A 177 -11.34 20.97 20.19
N GLY A 178 -11.79 20.01 19.37
CA GLY A 178 -13.21 19.66 19.21
C GLY A 178 -14.01 20.64 18.34
N CYS A 179 -13.36 21.61 17.69
CA CYS A 179 -14.01 22.45 16.69
C CYS A 179 -13.82 21.87 15.28
N GLU A 180 -14.80 22.14 14.42
CA GLU A 180 -14.79 21.79 13.01
C GLU A 180 -14.88 23.05 12.16
N GLN A 181 -14.09 23.14 11.10
CA GLN A 181 -14.26 24.15 10.06
C GLN A 181 -14.78 23.49 8.78
N HIS A 182 -16.00 23.82 8.40
CA HIS A 182 -16.66 23.36 7.18
C HIS A 182 -16.32 24.31 6.04
N GLY A 183 -16.12 23.77 4.85
CA GLY A 183 -15.78 24.56 3.67
C GLY A 183 -15.75 23.72 2.40
N GLU A 184 -15.10 24.24 1.37
CA GLU A 184 -14.92 23.54 0.11
C GLU A 184 -13.56 23.86 -0.52
N TYR A 185 -12.98 22.85 -1.18
CA TYR A 185 -11.84 23.00 -2.07
C TYR A 185 -12.30 23.25 -3.51
N PHE A 186 -11.59 24.13 -4.20
CA PHE A 186 -11.70 24.30 -5.64
C PHE A 186 -10.32 24.44 -6.28
N GLN A 187 -10.22 23.90 -7.49
CA GLN A 187 -9.07 24.08 -8.35
C GLN A 187 -9.13 25.46 -9.00
N LEU A 188 -8.05 26.23 -8.88
CA LEU A 188 -7.86 27.46 -9.62
C LEU A 188 -7.37 27.08 -11.03
N GLU A 189 -7.96 27.71 -12.06
CA GLU A 189 -7.40 27.61 -13.41
C GLU A 189 -5.97 28.17 -13.39
N PRO A 190 -5.00 27.51 -14.05
CA PRO A 190 -3.67 28.08 -14.20
C PRO A 190 -3.79 29.43 -14.91
N ASP A 191 -3.11 30.45 -14.38
CA ASP A 191 -3.07 31.76 -15.00
C ASP A 191 -2.44 31.60 -16.39
N LYS A 192 -3.18 31.93 -17.45
CA LYS A 192 -2.73 31.82 -18.84
C LYS A 192 -1.77 32.96 -19.17
N GLY A 193 -0.71 33.13 -18.39
CA GLY A 193 0.40 34.03 -18.68
C GLY A 193 1.42 33.29 -19.54
N GLU A 194 1.45 33.65 -20.83
CA GLU A 194 2.46 33.32 -21.87
C GLU A 194 3.20 31.99 -21.68
N ALA A 195 2.65 30.93 -22.30
CA ALA A 195 3.31 29.64 -22.41
C ALA A 195 4.46 29.72 -23.43
N ASP A 196 5.70 29.64 -22.95
CA ASP A 196 6.82 29.17 -23.76
C ASP A 196 6.63 27.67 -24.03
N GLU A 197 6.83 27.29 -25.30
CA GLU A 197 6.72 25.92 -25.82
C GLU A 197 7.84 25.03 -25.26
N ASP A 198 7.75 24.61 -24.01
CA ASP A 198 8.46 23.42 -23.51
C ASP A 198 7.76 22.88 -22.25
N GLU A 199 7.33 21.61 -22.32
CA GLU A 199 6.72 20.76 -21.27
C GLU A 199 6.51 21.40 -19.88
N THR A 200 5.53 22.30 -19.74
CA THR A 200 5.18 22.85 -18.44
C THR A 200 4.31 21.85 -17.67
N LEU A 201 4.88 21.26 -16.62
CA LEU A 201 4.15 20.57 -15.57
C LEU A 201 3.05 21.49 -15.05
N ILE A 202 1.78 21.18 -15.35
CA ILE A 202 0.64 21.97 -14.91
C ILE A 202 0.57 21.86 -13.38
N THR A 203 1.01 22.91 -12.68
CA THR A 203 0.91 22.98 -11.23
C THR A 203 -0.54 23.26 -10.85
N ILE A 204 -1.23 22.27 -10.29
CA ILE A 204 -2.60 22.41 -9.80
C ILE A 204 -2.58 23.28 -8.54
N SER A 205 -3.18 24.46 -8.62
CA SER A 205 -3.36 25.35 -7.46
C SER A 205 -4.72 25.10 -6.81
N LEU A 206 -4.72 24.59 -5.58
CA LEU A 206 -5.94 24.34 -4.80
C LEU A 206 -6.19 25.49 -3.83
N LYS A 207 -7.45 25.89 -3.66
CA LYS A 207 -7.85 26.88 -2.66
C LYS A 207 -9.01 26.38 -1.82
N TRP A 208 -8.84 26.48 -0.50
CA TRP A 208 -9.89 26.24 0.48
C TRP A 208 -10.72 27.50 0.71
N LYS A 209 -12.05 27.35 0.76
CA LYS A 209 -12.99 28.41 1.14
C LYS A 209 -13.78 27.99 2.37
N PRO A 210 -13.51 28.59 3.54
CA PRO A 210 -14.28 28.32 4.74
C PRO A 210 -15.71 28.83 4.58
N LYS A 211 -16.68 28.05 5.09
CA LYS A 211 -18.12 28.37 5.09
C LYS A 211 -18.68 28.54 6.50
N ALA A 212 -18.29 27.67 7.43
CA ALA A 212 -18.74 27.72 8.81
C ALA A 212 -17.70 27.12 9.76
N VAL A 213 -17.75 27.51 11.03
CA VAL A 213 -16.94 26.94 12.11
C VAL A 213 -17.87 26.57 13.26
N THR A 214 -17.76 25.36 13.78
CA THR A 214 -18.52 24.93 14.96
C THR A 214 -17.91 25.50 16.23
N GLY A 215 -18.74 25.71 17.26
CA GLY A 215 -18.26 26.11 18.58
C GLY A 215 -17.35 25.05 19.21
N LEU A 216 -16.52 25.46 20.17
CA LEU A 216 -15.67 24.54 20.93
C LEU A 216 -16.55 23.52 21.67
N SER A 217 -16.35 22.24 21.40
CA SER A 217 -16.87 21.17 22.25
C SER A 217 -15.80 20.86 23.30
N VAL A 218 -16.02 21.30 24.54
CA VAL A 218 -15.15 20.90 25.65
C VAL A 218 -15.35 19.40 25.83
N TRP A 219 -14.34 18.62 25.53
CA TRP A 219 -14.38 17.17 25.71
C TRP A 219 -14.50 16.86 27.21
N THR A 220 -15.71 16.55 27.69
CA THR A 220 -15.92 16.04 29.05
C THR A 220 -15.64 14.54 29.05
N ASN A 221 -14.57 14.13 29.72
CA ASN A 221 -14.35 12.73 30.07
C ASN A 221 -15.55 12.23 30.89
N GLU A 222 -16.39 11.35 30.33
CA GLU A 222 -17.53 10.71 31.04
C GLU A 222 -17.09 9.76 32.18
N LYS A 223 -15.81 9.78 32.60
CA LYS A 223 -15.32 8.97 33.73
C LYS A 223 -15.33 9.69 35.08
N ASP A 224 -15.58 11.00 35.14
CA ASP A 224 -15.59 11.75 36.40
C ASP A 224 -17.00 12.03 36.97
N SER A 225 -18.09 11.62 36.30
CA SER A 225 -19.45 11.81 36.81
C SER A 225 -19.95 10.69 37.74
N ALA A 226 -19.10 9.73 38.11
CA ALA A 226 -19.46 8.60 38.96
C ALA A 226 -18.76 8.63 40.33
N THR A 227 -18.58 9.81 40.94
CA THR A 227 -18.20 9.89 42.36
C THR A 227 -18.73 11.16 43.03
N SER A 228 -20.04 11.37 42.99
CA SER A 228 -20.71 12.32 43.89
C SER A 228 -22.17 11.91 44.08
N ASP A 229 -22.37 10.69 44.56
CA ASP A 229 -23.64 10.29 45.18
C ASP A 229 -23.37 9.12 46.10
N GLN A 230 -22.92 9.40 47.33
CA GLN A 230 -23.34 8.68 48.53
C GLN A 230 -22.76 9.32 49.81
N ALA A 231 -23.69 9.61 50.72
CA ALA A 231 -23.55 9.72 52.18
C ALA A 231 -23.67 11.12 52.80
N VAL A 232 -24.90 11.66 52.77
CA VAL A 232 -25.49 12.38 53.91
C VAL A 232 -26.79 11.66 54.28
N VAL A 233 -26.78 10.81 55.32
CA VAL A 233 -27.95 10.56 56.17
C VAL A 233 -27.50 10.16 57.60
N GLU A 234 -27.76 11.08 58.52
CA GLU A 234 -28.08 11.00 59.96
C GLU A 234 -27.92 9.68 60.75
N LYS A 235 -27.26 9.78 61.91
CA LYS A 235 -27.90 9.73 63.24
C LYS A 235 -27.03 10.37 64.32
#